data_AF-A0A9Q1IGL6-F1
#
_entry.id   AF-A0A9Q1IGL6-F1
#
_cell.length_a   1.000
_cell.length_b   1.000
_cell.length_c   1.000
_cell.angle_alpha   90.00
_cell.angle_beta   90.00
_cell.angle_gamma   90.00
#
_symmetry.space_group_name_H-M   'P 1'
#
loop_
_entity.id
_entity.type
_entity.pdbx_description
1 polymer ?
#
loop_
_entity_poly.entity_id
_entity_poly.type
_entity_poly.pdbx_seq_one_letter_code
_entity_poly.pdbx_strand_id
1 'polypeptide(L)'
;MSVSTQLGLLLWKNFTYRRRQTIQLLVEIVWPLFIFFILISVRLHYPPYEQHECHFPNKAMPSAGTLPWVQGIICNANNPCFRYPTPGETPGVVGNFNDSIISRLFTDAKKILLYSQNDRSLDGFKGLVRALRNMQKHTAGFKLKDFLRDNESLSTFLERNASLPQHAVREIVEADINLEKVLINGFGVHLRDMCNTTSLEDFVTISDKRVSLLTQEILCMSSTEWLNQAESHFLSNLDFLKPHME
;
A
#
# COMPACT_ATOMS: atom_id res chain seq x y z
N MET A 1 64.66 35.99 -69.55
CA MET A 1 63.83 36.75 -68.59
C MET A 1 63.67 35.90 -67.34
N SER A 2 63.83 36.47 -66.14
CA SER A 2 63.74 35.68 -64.91
C SER A 2 62.30 35.27 -64.62
N VAL A 3 62.09 34.05 -64.10
CA VAL A 3 60.75 33.55 -63.73
C VAL A 3 60.06 34.48 -62.73
N SER A 4 60.82 35.08 -61.80
CA SER A 4 60.32 36.05 -60.82
C SER A 4 59.70 37.30 -61.48
N THR A 5 60.32 37.84 -62.53
CA THR A 5 59.78 39.00 -63.25
C THR A 5 58.47 38.68 -63.98
N GLN A 6 58.34 37.48 -64.54
CA GLN A 6 57.10 37.03 -65.19
C GLN A 6 55.98 36.78 -64.17
N LEU A 7 56.32 36.18 -63.01
CA LEU A 7 55.38 35.94 -61.92
C LEU A 7 54.84 37.26 -61.34
N GLY A 8 55.71 38.25 -61.12
CA GLY A 8 55.30 39.57 -60.62
C GLY A 8 54.32 40.27 -61.57
N LEU A 9 54.56 40.18 -62.89
CA LEU A 9 53.69 40.78 -63.91
C LEU A 9 52.32 40.07 -63.97
N LEU A 10 52.30 38.74 -63.78
CA LEU A 10 51.05 37.96 -63.67
C LEU A 10 50.26 38.32 -62.41
N LEU A 11 50.91 38.44 -61.25
CA LEU A 11 50.25 38.86 -60.01
C LEU A 11 49.72 40.29 -60.12
N TRP A 12 50.50 41.21 -60.70
CA TRP A 12 50.06 42.58 -60.94
C TRP A 12 48.84 42.66 -61.86
N LYS A 13 48.81 41.85 -62.93
CA LYS A 13 47.65 41.72 -63.81
C LYS A 13 46.42 41.24 -63.04
N ASN A 14 46.56 40.17 -62.25
CA ASN A 14 45.46 39.62 -61.45
C ASN A 14 44.95 40.60 -60.38
N PHE A 15 45.87 41.29 -59.70
CA PHE A 15 45.53 42.32 -58.71
C PHE A 15 44.83 43.51 -59.36
N THR A 16 45.33 44.01 -60.49
CA THR A 16 44.73 45.11 -61.24
C THR A 16 43.34 44.74 -61.76
N TYR A 17 43.15 43.49 -62.19
CA TYR A 17 41.84 42.98 -62.61
C TYR A 17 40.83 43.02 -61.44
N ARG A 18 41.21 42.50 -60.26
CA ARG A 18 40.38 42.56 -59.04
C ARG A 18 40.12 43.99 -58.56
N ARG A 19 41.12 44.89 -58.67
CA ARG A 19 40.99 46.31 -58.31
C ARG A 19 40.02 47.08 -59.21
N ARG A 20 39.94 46.72 -60.50
CA ARG A 20 38.99 47.33 -61.45
C ARG A 20 37.55 46.83 -61.25
N GLN A 21 37.37 45.66 -60.65
CA GLN A 21 36.06 45.05 -60.39
C GLN A 21 35.68 45.15 -58.90
N THR A 22 35.50 46.38 -58.43
CA THR A 22 35.26 46.71 -57.01
C THR A 22 34.06 46.00 -56.39
N ILE A 23 32.97 45.81 -57.15
CA ILE A 23 31.76 45.11 -56.68
C ILE A 23 32.04 43.65 -56.36
N GLN A 24 32.76 42.94 -57.24
CA GLN A 24 33.09 41.53 -57.01
C GLN A 24 34.02 41.36 -55.81
N LEU A 25 35.01 42.25 -55.67
CA LEU A 25 35.92 42.25 -54.51
C LEU A 25 35.16 42.49 -53.18
N LEU A 26 34.21 43.43 -53.16
CA LEU A 26 33.39 43.69 -51.99
C LEU A 26 32.53 42.48 -51.62
N VAL A 27 31.86 41.85 -52.59
CA VAL A 27 31.07 40.63 -52.35
C VAL A 27 31.96 39.49 -51.84
N GLU A 28 33.15 39.30 -52.42
CA GLU A 28 34.11 38.28 -51.99
C GLU A 28 34.57 38.45 -50.52
N ILE A 29 34.65 39.68 -50.02
CA ILE A 29 35.01 39.99 -48.63
C ILE A 29 33.79 39.96 -47.69
N VAL A 30 32.67 40.56 -48.10
CA VAL A 30 31.46 40.67 -47.27
C VAL A 30 30.76 39.32 -47.11
N TRP A 31 30.75 38.47 -48.14
CA TRP A 31 30.12 37.17 -48.10
C TRP A 31 30.59 36.27 -46.94
N PRO A 32 31.90 35.98 -46.75
CA PRO A 32 32.35 35.19 -45.61
C PRO A 32 32.07 35.87 -44.26
N LEU A 33 32.19 37.20 -44.17
CA LEU A 33 31.86 37.95 -42.95
C LEU A 33 30.37 37.79 -42.58
N PHE A 34 29.48 37.83 -43.57
CA PHE A 34 28.04 37.61 -43.38
C PHE A 34 27.75 36.19 -42.88
N ILE A 35 28.40 35.17 -43.44
CA ILE A 35 28.28 33.79 -42.96
C ILE A 35 28.76 33.67 -41.50
N PHE A 36 29.91 34.26 -41.15
CA PHE A 36 30.38 34.26 -39.76
C PHE A 36 29.44 35.00 -38.81
N PHE A 37 28.82 36.10 -39.26
CA PHE A 37 27.84 36.84 -38.47
C PHE A 37 26.58 36.01 -38.18
N ILE A 38 26.12 35.23 -39.16
CA ILE A 38 25.02 34.28 -38.94
C ILE A 38 25.44 33.20 -37.94
N LEU A 39 26.61 32.60 -38.10
CA LEU A 39 27.10 31.53 -37.21
C LEU A 39 27.26 32.00 -35.76
N ILE A 40 27.80 33.21 -35.53
CA ILE A 40 27.90 33.76 -34.18
C ILE A 40 26.53 34.09 -33.61
N SER A 41 25.59 34.59 -34.43
CA SER A 41 24.21 34.85 -33.99
C SER A 41 23.50 33.58 -33.56
N VAL A 42 23.64 32.49 -34.32
CA VAL A 42 23.12 31.16 -33.95
C VAL A 42 23.77 30.69 -32.65
N ARG A 43 25.09 30.83 -32.51
CA ARG A 43 25.80 30.44 -31.28
C ARG A 43 25.37 31.24 -30.05
N LEU A 44 25.08 32.53 -30.21
CA LEU A 44 24.56 33.37 -29.13
C LEU A 44 23.11 33.03 -28.78
N HIS A 45 22.32 32.57 -29.75
CA HIS A 45 20.95 32.15 -29.53
C HIS A 45 20.85 30.80 -28.79
N TYR A 46 21.81 29.90 -29.01
CA TYR A 46 21.90 28.60 -28.36
C TYR A 46 23.13 28.54 -27.42
N PRO A 47 23.06 29.16 -26.22
CA PRO A 47 24.14 29.05 -25.26
C PRO A 47 24.37 27.59 -24.85
N PRO A 48 25.61 27.21 -24.47
CA PRO A 48 25.90 25.87 -24.00
C PRO A 48 25.09 25.56 -22.73
N TYR A 49 24.53 24.35 -22.66
CA TYR A 49 23.85 23.87 -21.48
C TYR A 49 24.87 23.24 -20.53
N GLU A 50 25.10 23.87 -19.38
CA GLU A 50 25.96 23.33 -18.33
C GLU A 50 25.19 22.30 -17.51
N GLN A 51 25.63 21.04 -17.55
CA GLN A 51 25.15 19.98 -16.65
C GLN A 51 26.15 19.78 -15.52
N HIS A 52 25.66 19.63 -14.29
CA HIS A 52 26.51 19.19 -13.20
C HIS A 52 26.84 17.70 -13.32
N GLU A 53 27.86 17.25 -12.59
CA GLU A 53 28.08 15.82 -12.39
C GLU A 53 26.79 15.18 -11.87
N CYS A 54 26.29 14.20 -12.62
CA CYS A 54 24.95 13.66 -12.46
C CYS A 54 25.02 12.27 -11.86
N HIS A 55 24.51 12.13 -10.65
CA HIS A 55 24.43 10.87 -9.93
C HIS A 55 23.00 10.35 -9.96
N PHE A 56 22.86 9.06 -10.25
CA PHE A 56 21.56 8.43 -10.38
C PHE A 56 21.34 7.42 -9.26
N PRO A 57 20.16 7.40 -8.64
CA PRO A 57 19.84 6.39 -7.65
C PRO A 57 19.74 5.02 -8.34
N ASN A 58 20.22 3.98 -7.67
CA ASN A 58 20.13 2.61 -8.14
C ASN A 58 18.66 2.12 -8.21
N LYS A 59 18.32 1.37 -9.27
CA LYS A 59 17.02 0.69 -9.38
C LYS A 59 17.20 -0.79 -9.11
N ALA A 60 16.44 -1.31 -8.15
CA ALA A 60 16.41 -2.73 -7.86
C ALA A 60 15.66 -3.48 -8.97
N MET A 61 16.19 -4.64 -9.38
CA MET A 61 15.45 -5.60 -10.19
C MET A 61 14.53 -6.45 -9.30
N PRO A 62 13.49 -7.09 -9.86
CA PRO A 62 12.60 -7.97 -9.10
C PRO A 62 13.33 -9.07 -8.32
N SER A 63 14.51 -9.50 -8.79
CA SER A 63 15.37 -10.48 -8.13
C SER A 63 15.95 -10.01 -6.79
N ALA A 64 16.08 -8.71 -6.57
CA ALA A 64 16.52 -8.14 -5.29
C ALA A 64 15.37 -7.99 -4.27
N GLY A 65 14.13 -8.28 -4.69
CA GLY A 65 12.92 -8.19 -3.86
C GLY A 65 11.83 -7.34 -4.52
N THR A 66 10.57 -7.73 -4.34
CA THR A 66 9.41 -7.03 -4.92
C THR A 66 9.20 -5.63 -4.34
N LEU A 67 9.41 -5.45 -3.04
CA LEU A 67 9.28 -4.15 -2.37
C LEU A 67 10.30 -3.10 -2.89
N PRO A 68 11.63 -3.35 -2.85
CA PRO A 68 12.61 -2.38 -3.37
C PRO A 68 12.45 -2.15 -4.88
N TRP A 69 11.98 -3.14 -5.64
CA TRP A 69 11.65 -3.00 -7.06
C TRP A 69 10.49 -2.01 -7.28
N VAL A 70 9.36 -2.21 -6.59
CA VAL A 70 8.19 -1.31 -6.69
C VAL A 70 8.52 0.10 -6.19
N GLN A 71 9.26 0.22 -5.09
CA GLN A 71 9.74 1.51 -4.59
C GLN A 71 10.63 2.22 -5.61
N GLY A 72 11.51 1.48 -6.30
CA GLY A 72 12.35 2.02 -7.39
C GLY A 72 11.54 2.55 -8.58
N ILE A 73 10.41 1.91 -8.91
CA ILE A 73 9.51 2.38 -9.97
C ILE A 73 8.75 3.64 -9.53
N ILE A 74 8.15 3.63 -8.33
CA ILE A 74 7.29 4.71 -7.87
C ILE A 74 8.09 5.95 -7.46
N CYS A 75 9.18 5.79 -6.71
CA CYS A 75 9.93 6.91 -6.15
C CYS A 75 10.91 7.55 -7.14
N ASN A 76 11.46 6.77 -8.09
CA ASN A 76 12.49 7.23 -9.04
C ASN A 76 12.04 7.15 -10.51
N ALA A 77 10.74 7.35 -10.78
CA ALA A 77 10.18 7.31 -12.14
C ALA A 77 10.79 8.36 -13.08
N ASN A 78 11.01 9.58 -12.57
CA ASN A 78 11.48 10.72 -13.35
C ASN A 78 13.00 10.80 -13.50
N ASN A 79 13.76 9.80 -12.99
CA ASN A 79 15.23 9.79 -13.00
C ASN A 79 15.86 11.13 -12.58
N PRO A 80 15.58 11.60 -11.34
CA PRO A 80 16.17 12.85 -10.87
C PRO A 80 17.70 12.74 -10.88
N CYS A 81 18.33 13.78 -11.39
CA CYS A 81 19.78 13.92 -11.45
C CYS A 81 20.27 14.61 -10.18
N PHE A 82 21.08 13.91 -9.37
CA PHE A 82 21.65 14.49 -8.14
C PHE A 82 23.05 15.02 -8.39
N ARG A 83 23.39 16.12 -7.70
CA ARG A 83 24.71 16.76 -7.81
C ARG A 83 25.82 16.02 -7.04
N TYR A 84 25.43 15.15 -6.11
CA TYR A 84 26.32 14.43 -5.20
C TYR A 84 26.00 12.94 -5.27
N PRO A 85 26.99 12.06 -5.02
CA PRO A 85 26.80 10.62 -5.08
C PRO A 85 25.70 10.17 -4.12
N THR A 86 24.81 9.33 -4.62
CA THR A 86 23.74 8.77 -3.79
C THR A 86 24.29 7.64 -2.92
N PRO A 87 23.70 7.37 -1.73
CA PRO A 87 24.14 6.28 -0.86
C PRO A 87 24.30 4.92 -1.57
N GLY A 88 23.43 4.62 -2.54
CA GLY A 88 23.51 3.41 -3.37
C GLY A 88 24.72 3.30 -4.32
N GLU A 89 25.46 4.39 -4.55
CA GLU A 89 26.73 4.38 -5.32
C GLU A 89 27.95 4.13 -4.43
N THR A 90 27.79 4.16 -3.09
CA THR A 90 28.88 3.95 -2.14
C THR A 90 29.14 2.45 -1.94
N PRO A 91 30.40 1.98 -1.92
CA PRO A 91 30.69 0.57 -1.71
C PRO A 91 30.14 0.08 -0.37
N GLY A 92 29.40 -1.03 -0.39
CA GLY A 92 28.84 -1.67 0.81
C GLY A 92 27.41 -1.24 1.19
N VAL A 93 26.82 -0.25 0.51
CA VAL A 93 25.42 0.18 0.75
C VAL A 93 24.60 0.01 -0.52
N VAL A 94 23.56 -0.81 -0.46
CA VAL A 94 22.73 -1.18 -1.64
C VAL A 94 21.35 -0.50 -1.61
N GLY A 95 20.95 0.09 -0.49
CA GLY A 95 19.62 0.66 -0.30
C GLY A 95 19.63 2.19 -0.20
N ASN A 96 18.90 2.85 -1.09
CA ASN A 96 18.67 4.31 -1.04
C ASN A 96 17.40 4.71 -0.25
N PHE A 97 16.64 3.74 0.25
CA PHE A 97 15.27 3.96 0.75
C PHE A 97 15.08 3.76 2.27
N ASN A 98 16.17 3.63 3.04
CA ASN A 98 16.12 3.30 4.48
C ASN A 98 15.32 4.30 5.34
N ASP A 99 15.15 5.54 4.88
CA ASP A 99 14.38 6.57 5.59
C ASP A 99 12.95 6.77 5.07
N SER A 100 12.51 5.97 4.09
CA SER A 100 11.15 6.07 3.58
C SER A 100 10.14 5.51 4.61
N ILE A 101 9.02 6.22 4.83
CA ILE A 101 7.94 5.80 5.75
C ILE A 101 7.47 4.37 5.44
N ILE A 102 7.44 4.01 4.15
CA ILE A 102 7.04 2.67 3.68
C ILE A 102 8.07 1.61 4.09
N SER A 103 9.38 1.90 3.99
CA SER A 103 10.41 0.96 4.45
C SER A 103 10.36 0.76 5.98
N ARG A 104 10.11 1.84 6.74
CA ARG A 104 9.92 1.77 8.19
C ARG A 104 8.70 0.95 8.57
N LEU A 105 7.55 1.24 7.96
CA LEU A 105 6.31 0.48 8.18
C LEU A 105 6.49 -1.01 7.90
N PHE A 106 7.17 -1.36 6.80
CA PHE A 106 7.43 -2.76 6.47
C PHE A 106 8.41 -3.42 7.45
N THR A 107 9.42 -2.68 7.90
CA THR A 107 10.38 -3.17 8.90
C THR A 107 9.71 -3.39 10.25
N ASP A 108 8.83 -2.47 10.66
CA ASP A 108 8.04 -2.57 11.89
C ASP A 108 7.03 -3.72 11.80
N ALA A 109 6.31 -3.87 10.68
CA ALA A 109 5.43 -5.00 10.44
C ALA A 109 6.19 -6.33 10.48
N LYS A 110 7.35 -6.41 9.82
CA LYS A 110 8.23 -7.59 9.88
C LYS A 110 8.72 -7.85 11.29
N LYS A 111 9.08 -6.81 12.06
CA LYS A 111 9.54 -6.93 13.44
C LYS A 111 8.43 -7.43 14.36
N ILE A 112 7.21 -6.92 14.21
CA ILE A 112 6.03 -7.40 14.93
C ILE A 112 5.73 -8.86 14.56
N LEU A 113 5.79 -9.21 13.27
CA LEU A 113 5.58 -10.58 12.82
C LEU A 113 6.66 -11.54 13.33
N LEU A 114 7.93 -11.13 13.34
CA LEU A 114 9.04 -11.94 13.86
C LEU A 114 9.01 -12.05 15.38
N TYR A 115 8.60 -10.99 16.08
CA TYR A 115 8.37 -11.02 17.52
C TYR A 115 7.19 -11.96 17.86
N SER A 116 6.09 -11.85 17.12
CA SER A 116 4.94 -12.75 17.19
C SER A 116 5.32 -14.20 16.85
N GLN A 117 6.28 -14.41 15.95
CA GLN A 117 6.78 -15.73 15.57
C GLN A 117 7.62 -16.43 16.64
N ASN A 118 8.37 -15.67 17.42
CA ASN A 118 9.16 -16.21 18.51
C ASN A 118 8.32 -16.42 19.79
N ASP A 119 7.14 -15.81 19.85
CA ASP A 119 6.16 -16.07 20.88
C ASP A 119 5.39 -17.36 20.55
N ARG A 120 5.03 -18.16 21.56
CA ARG A 120 4.21 -19.38 21.38
C ARG A 120 2.83 -19.11 20.75
N SER A 121 2.49 -17.84 20.51
CA SER A 121 1.25 -17.39 19.88
C SER A 121 1.15 -17.73 18.38
N LEU A 122 2.27 -17.97 17.67
CA LEU A 122 2.21 -18.32 16.24
C LEU A 122 1.71 -19.75 15.97
N ASP A 123 1.90 -20.69 16.89
CA ASP A 123 1.22 -21.99 16.81
C ASP A 123 -0.29 -21.81 16.98
N GLY A 124 -0.69 -20.87 17.84
CA GLY A 124 -2.08 -20.40 17.96
C GLY A 124 -2.60 -19.76 16.66
N PHE A 125 -1.79 -18.95 15.97
CA PHE A 125 -2.19 -18.33 14.68
C PHE A 125 -2.25 -19.35 13.53
N LYS A 126 -1.28 -20.28 13.45
CA LYS A 126 -1.31 -21.38 12.48
C LYS A 126 -2.44 -22.37 12.77
N GLY A 127 -2.82 -22.50 14.04
CA GLY A 127 -4.04 -23.16 14.51
C GLY A 127 -5.29 -22.40 14.05
N LEU A 128 -5.35 -21.09 14.28
CA LEU A 128 -6.44 -20.19 13.91
C LEU A 128 -6.68 -20.17 12.40
N VAL A 129 -5.62 -20.08 11.58
CA VAL A 129 -5.73 -20.12 10.11
C VAL A 129 -6.21 -21.49 9.62
N ARG A 130 -5.80 -22.58 10.27
CA ARG A 130 -6.31 -23.93 9.96
C ARG A 130 -7.77 -24.09 10.41
N ALA A 131 -8.10 -23.60 11.59
CA ALA A 131 -9.44 -23.57 12.16
C ALA A 131 -10.41 -22.80 11.26
N LEU A 132 -10.05 -21.58 10.85
CA LEU A 132 -10.83 -20.75 9.92
C LEU A 132 -11.01 -21.44 8.57
N ARG A 133 -9.96 -22.07 8.04
CA ARG A 133 -10.04 -22.82 6.76
C ARG A 133 -10.93 -24.06 6.86
N ASN A 134 -10.98 -24.71 8.02
CA ASN A 134 -11.87 -25.84 8.28
C ASN A 134 -13.31 -25.38 8.53
N MET A 135 -13.51 -24.26 9.23
CA MET A 135 -14.84 -23.64 9.41
C MET A 135 -15.43 -23.17 8.09
N GLN A 136 -14.62 -22.63 7.18
CA GLN A 136 -15.07 -22.28 5.83
C GLN A 136 -15.52 -23.51 5.01
N LYS A 137 -15.00 -24.71 5.32
CA LYS A 137 -15.40 -25.96 4.67
C LYS A 137 -16.63 -26.61 5.31
N HIS A 138 -16.89 -26.33 6.59
CA HIS A 138 -18.00 -26.86 7.36
C HIS A 138 -18.80 -25.71 7.98
N THR A 139 -19.51 -24.93 7.18
CA THR A 139 -20.27 -23.76 7.66
C THR A 139 -21.59 -24.10 8.34
N ALA A 140 -21.99 -25.37 8.36
CA ALA A 140 -23.27 -25.82 8.93
C ALA A 140 -23.05 -26.64 10.21
N GLY A 141 -23.76 -26.27 11.28
CA GLY A 141 -23.89 -27.09 12.50
C GLY A 141 -23.15 -26.60 13.75
N PHE A 142 -22.62 -25.38 13.75
CA PHE A 142 -22.04 -24.79 14.96
C PHE A 142 -23.10 -24.09 15.80
N LYS A 143 -23.14 -24.45 17.09
CA LYS A 143 -24.04 -23.85 18.09
C LYS A 143 -23.31 -22.78 18.89
N LEU A 144 -24.06 -21.84 19.44
CA LEU A 144 -23.50 -20.77 20.27
C LEU A 144 -22.66 -21.29 21.45
N LYS A 145 -23.13 -22.35 22.11
CA LYS A 145 -22.40 -23.03 23.19
C LYS A 145 -21.01 -23.54 22.81
N ASP A 146 -20.77 -23.84 21.53
CA ASP A 146 -19.49 -24.40 21.07
C ASP A 146 -18.39 -23.33 21.11
N PHE A 147 -18.78 -22.04 21.15
CA PHE A 147 -17.88 -20.89 21.28
C PHE A 147 -17.87 -20.27 22.68
N LEU A 148 -18.61 -20.84 23.65
CA LEU A 148 -18.61 -20.36 25.04
C LEU A 148 -17.68 -21.24 25.89
N ARG A 149 -16.94 -20.65 26.82
CA ARG A 149 -16.11 -21.39 27.80
C ARG A 149 -16.99 -22.35 28.63
N ASP A 150 -16.46 -23.51 29.05
CA ASP A 150 -17.24 -24.53 29.80
C ASP A 150 -17.81 -24.09 31.16
N ASN A 151 -17.24 -23.04 31.75
CA ASN A 151 -17.73 -22.41 32.97
C ASN A 151 -18.29 -21.02 32.65
N GLU A 152 -19.18 -20.90 31.66
CA GLU A 152 -19.72 -19.61 31.27
C GLU A 152 -20.66 -19.02 32.32
N SER A 153 -20.55 -17.71 32.55
CA SER A 153 -21.50 -16.98 33.39
C SER A 153 -22.70 -16.42 32.60
N LEU A 154 -22.71 -16.58 31.27
CA LEU A 154 -23.71 -15.98 30.37
C LEU A 154 -25.14 -16.47 30.67
N SER A 155 -25.32 -17.77 30.87
CA SER A 155 -26.61 -18.38 31.21
C SER A 155 -27.20 -17.76 32.47
N THR A 156 -26.39 -17.66 33.54
CA THR A 156 -26.82 -17.03 34.80
C THR A 156 -27.14 -15.54 34.66
N PHE A 157 -26.44 -14.82 33.79
CA PHE A 157 -26.72 -13.42 33.48
C PHE A 157 -28.07 -13.26 32.76
N LEU A 158 -28.35 -14.11 31.77
CA LEU A 158 -29.63 -14.09 31.05
C LEU A 158 -30.81 -14.45 31.97
N GLU A 159 -30.63 -15.40 32.89
CA GLU A 159 -31.67 -15.75 33.86
C GLU A 159 -31.93 -14.63 34.88
N ARG A 160 -30.88 -14.03 35.45
CA ARG A 160 -31.03 -13.08 36.57
C ARG A 160 -31.22 -11.64 36.13
N ASN A 161 -30.50 -11.18 35.11
CA ASN A 161 -30.51 -9.78 34.69
C ASN A 161 -31.47 -9.53 33.52
N ALA A 162 -31.68 -10.51 32.64
CA ALA A 162 -32.67 -10.41 31.56
C ALA A 162 -34.03 -11.03 31.93
N SER A 163 -34.15 -11.65 33.13
CA SER A 163 -35.35 -12.34 33.60
C SER A 163 -35.89 -13.40 32.62
N LEU A 164 -35.00 -14.03 31.84
CA LEU A 164 -35.39 -15.03 30.86
C LEU A 164 -35.69 -16.38 31.53
N PRO A 165 -36.73 -17.11 31.09
CA PRO A 165 -37.00 -18.46 31.58
C PRO A 165 -35.88 -19.41 31.13
N GLN A 166 -35.57 -20.42 31.94
CA GLN A 166 -34.51 -21.42 31.66
C GLN A 166 -34.65 -22.05 30.25
N HIS A 167 -35.88 -22.27 29.79
CA HIS A 167 -36.16 -22.74 28.43
C HIS A 167 -35.61 -21.79 27.35
N ALA A 168 -35.86 -20.49 27.48
CA ALA A 168 -35.40 -19.49 26.52
C ALA A 168 -33.86 -19.38 26.52
N VAL A 169 -33.24 -19.45 27.70
CA VAL A 169 -31.78 -19.41 27.83
C VAL A 169 -31.14 -20.61 27.13
N ARG A 170 -31.71 -21.80 27.29
CA ARG A 170 -31.24 -23.00 26.60
C ARG A 170 -31.35 -22.88 25.09
N GLU A 171 -32.47 -22.39 24.57
CA GLU A 171 -32.67 -22.16 23.13
C GLU A 171 -31.69 -21.13 22.56
N ILE A 172 -31.37 -20.07 23.32
CA ILE A 172 -30.38 -19.06 22.91
C ILE A 172 -28.97 -19.66 22.85
N VAL A 173 -28.58 -20.44 23.86
CA VAL A 173 -27.25 -21.05 23.95
C VAL A 173 -27.08 -22.19 22.93
N GLU A 174 -28.15 -22.88 22.56
CA GLU A 174 -28.15 -23.92 21.53
C GLU A 174 -28.43 -23.39 20.11
N ALA A 175 -28.57 -22.08 19.94
CA ALA A 175 -28.85 -21.44 18.65
C ALA A 175 -27.73 -21.66 17.63
N ASP A 176 -28.12 -21.83 16.36
CA ASP A 176 -27.20 -22.04 15.25
C ASP A 176 -26.58 -20.71 14.82
N ILE A 177 -25.27 -20.70 14.56
CA ILE A 177 -24.53 -19.49 14.15
C ILE A 177 -24.23 -19.53 12.65
N ASN A 178 -24.48 -18.41 11.97
CA ASN A 178 -24.04 -18.21 10.60
C ASN A 178 -22.59 -17.69 10.56
N LEU A 179 -21.63 -18.60 10.54
CA LEU A 179 -20.20 -18.26 10.58
C LEU A 179 -19.72 -17.42 9.39
N GLU A 180 -20.32 -17.59 8.21
CA GLU A 180 -19.95 -16.80 7.04
C GLU A 180 -20.24 -15.31 7.28
N LYS A 181 -21.44 -15.02 7.79
CA LYS A 181 -21.86 -13.66 8.14
C LYS A 181 -21.06 -13.11 9.32
N VAL A 182 -20.79 -13.91 10.36
CA VAL A 182 -19.98 -13.49 11.51
C VAL A 182 -18.54 -13.15 11.09
N LEU A 183 -17.92 -13.90 10.19
CA LEU A 183 -16.53 -13.66 9.76
C LEU A 183 -16.40 -12.45 8.83
N ILE A 184 -17.38 -12.22 7.94
CA ILE A 184 -17.32 -11.13 6.96
C ILE A 184 -17.83 -9.82 7.56
N ASN A 185 -18.93 -9.89 8.32
CA ASN A 185 -19.66 -8.71 8.78
C ASN A 185 -19.67 -8.54 10.31
N GLY A 186 -19.12 -9.48 11.10
CA GLY A 186 -19.19 -9.41 12.57
C GLY A 186 -18.23 -8.42 13.23
N PHE A 187 -17.18 -7.97 12.53
CA PHE A 187 -16.26 -6.97 13.07
C PHE A 187 -16.92 -5.60 13.17
N GLY A 188 -17.15 -5.13 14.40
CA GLY A 188 -17.74 -3.82 14.69
C GLY A 188 -19.27 -3.82 14.81
N VAL A 189 -19.90 -4.99 14.94
CA VAL A 189 -21.33 -5.10 15.22
C VAL A 189 -21.55 -5.07 16.73
N HIS A 190 -22.39 -4.15 17.19
CA HIS A 190 -22.78 -4.02 18.59
C HIS A 190 -24.20 -4.55 18.82
N LEU A 191 -24.48 -5.06 20.02
CA LEU A 191 -25.84 -5.54 20.38
C LEU A 191 -26.89 -4.42 20.26
N ARG A 192 -26.48 -3.16 20.48
CA ARG A 192 -27.32 -1.97 20.34
C ARG A 192 -27.89 -1.77 18.93
N ASP A 193 -27.21 -2.30 17.92
CA ASP A 193 -27.58 -2.13 16.50
C ASP A 193 -28.44 -3.29 15.99
N MET A 194 -28.69 -4.32 16.81
CA MET A 194 -29.39 -5.55 16.45
C MET A 194 -30.93 -5.48 16.56
N CYS A 195 -31.49 -4.32 16.91
CA CYS A 195 -32.94 -4.12 16.97
C CYS A 195 -33.61 -4.04 15.58
N ASN A 196 -32.83 -3.88 14.50
CA ASN A 196 -33.38 -3.96 13.15
C ASN A 196 -33.67 -5.43 12.80
N THR A 197 -34.89 -5.73 12.35
CA THR A 197 -35.46 -7.09 12.26
C THR A 197 -34.61 -8.11 11.49
N THR A 198 -33.78 -7.66 10.55
CA THR A 198 -32.91 -8.53 9.74
C THR A 198 -31.51 -8.73 10.31
N SER A 199 -31.10 -7.97 11.32
CA SER A 199 -29.71 -7.93 11.79
C SER A 199 -29.34 -9.05 12.76
N LEU A 200 -30.27 -9.53 13.59
CA LEU A 200 -30.00 -10.65 14.50
C LEU A 200 -30.00 -12.00 13.77
N GLU A 201 -30.97 -12.20 12.88
CA GLU A 201 -31.12 -13.44 12.08
C GLU A 201 -29.96 -13.65 11.10
N ASP A 202 -29.25 -12.58 10.73
CA ASP A 202 -28.03 -12.64 9.91
C ASP A 202 -26.88 -13.35 10.64
N PHE A 203 -26.85 -13.36 11.97
CA PHE A 203 -25.75 -13.94 12.76
C PHE A 203 -26.16 -15.19 13.55
N VAL A 204 -27.36 -15.20 14.13
CA VAL A 204 -27.85 -16.26 15.01
C VAL A 204 -29.27 -16.65 14.63
N THR A 205 -29.49 -17.95 14.43
CA THR A 205 -30.82 -18.52 14.16
C THR A 205 -31.27 -19.39 15.33
N ILE A 206 -32.30 -18.92 16.05
CA ILE A 206 -32.92 -19.64 17.17
C ILE A 206 -34.02 -20.55 16.63
N SER A 207 -34.05 -21.82 17.06
CA SER A 207 -35.03 -22.81 16.59
C SER A 207 -36.47 -22.45 16.98
N ASP A 208 -36.69 -22.02 18.23
CA ASP A 208 -38.00 -21.52 18.68
C ASP A 208 -38.24 -20.06 18.27
N LYS A 209 -39.20 -19.86 17.35
CA LYS A 209 -39.64 -18.53 16.89
C LYS A 209 -40.18 -17.65 18.02
N ARG A 210 -40.78 -18.23 19.07
CA ARG A 210 -41.28 -17.46 20.23
C ARG A 210 -40.13 -16.89 21.04
N VAL A 211 -39.06 -17.67 21.21
CA VAL A 211 -37.83 -17.22 21.89
C VAL A 211 -37.09 -16.20 21.03
N SER A 212 -37.05 -16.38 19.71
CA SER A 212 -36.47 -15.39 18.79
C SER A 212 -37.16 -14.02 18.93
N LEU A 213 -38.49 -13.99 18.89
CA LEU A 213 -39.27 -12.75 19.06
C LEU A 213 -39.08 -12.13 20.44
N LEU A 214 -39.10 -12.94 21.51
CA LEU A 214 -38.84 -12.48 22.87
C LEU A 214 -37.44 -11.85 23.00
N THR A 215 -36.44 -12.46 22.36
CA THR A 215 -35.05 -11.98 22.39
C THR A 215 -34.92 -10.67 21.63
N GLN A 216 -35.55 -10.55 20.46
CA GLN A 216 -35.61 -9.29 19.70
C GLN A 216 -36.32 -8.18 20.49
N GLU A 217 -37.43 -8.49 21.16
CA GLU A 217 -38.17 -7.55 21.98
C GLU A 217 -37.32 -7.03 23.15
N ILE A 218 -36.60 -7.92 23.85
CA ILE A 218 -35.68 -7.53 24.92
C ILE A 218 -34.53 -6.68 24.39
N LEU A 219 -33.93 -7.04 23.26
CA LEU A 219 -32.85 -6.26 22.64
C LEU A 219 -33.32 -4.86 22.25
N CYS A 220 -34.55 -4.73 21.74
CA CYS A 220 -35.14 -3.45 21.33
C CYS A 220 -35.63 -2.57 22.49
N MET A 221 -36.12 -3.16 23.57
CA MET A 221 -36.64 -2.40 24.73
C MET A 221 -35.57 -2.05 25.76
N SER A 222 -34.42 -2.72 25.73
CA SER A 222 -33.34 -2.49 26.70
C SER A 222 -32.61 -1.18 26.45
N SER A 223 -32.06 -0.59 27.52
CA SER A 223 -31.24 0.61 27.41
C SER A 223 -29.88 0.31 26.79
N THR A 224 -29.27 1.33 26.18
CA THR A 224 -27.95 1.19 25.56
C THR A 224 -26.86 0.78 26.54
N GLU A 225 -26.95 1.23 27.79
CA GLU A 225 -26.05 0.89 28.88
C GLU A 225 -26.14 -0.58 29.23
N TRP A 226 -27.36 -1.11 29.31
CA TRP A 226 -27.59 -2.53 29.57
C TRP A 226 -27.09 -3.40 28.41
N LEU A 227 -27.35 -3.00 27.16
CA LEU A 227 -26.88 -3.72 25.97
C LEU A 227 -25.35 -3.78 25.90
N ASN A 228 -24.67 -2.69 26.26
CA ASN A 228 -23.20 -2.67 26.33
C ASN A 228 -22.65 -3.57 27.43
N GLN A 229 -23.34 -3.62 28.58
CA GLN A 229 -22.97 -4.52 29.67
C GLN A 229 -23.17 -5.99 29.27
N ALA A 230 -24.30 -6.30 28.63
CA ALA A 230 -24.59 -7.63 28.09
C ALA A 230 -23.57 -8.05 27.03
N GLU A 231 -23.20 -7.13 26.12
CA GLU A 231 -22.19 -7.36 25.09
C GLU A 231 -20.81 -7.63 25.70
N SER A 232 -20.37 -6.79 26.64
CA SER A 232 -19.11 -6.99 27.35
C SER A 232 -19.08 -8.33 28.10
N HIS A 233 -20.20 -8.73 28.70
CA HIS A 233 -20.31 -9.99 29.43
C HIS A 233 -20.30 -11.19 28.49
N PHE A 234 -20.96 -11.09 27.34
CA PHE A 234 -20.91 -12.08 26.27
C PHE A 234 -19.49 -12.25 25.71
N LEU A 235 -18.84 -11.16 25.31
CA LEU A 235 -17.46 -11.16 24.80
C LEU A 235 -16.45 -11.73 25.79
N SER A 236 -16.65 -11.53 27.10
CA SER A 236 -15.76 -12.07 28.12
C SER A 236 -15.82 -13.61 28.26
N ASN A 237 -16.95 -14.21 27.87
CA ASN A 237 -17.20 -15.65 27.93
C ASN A 237 -16.93 -16.36 26.59
N LEU A 238 -16.72 -15.61 25.51
CA LEU A 238 -16.43 -16.15 24.19
C LEU A 238 -15.00 -16.71 24.11
N ASP A 239 -14.89 -17.89 23.54
CA ASP A 239 -13.65 -18.54 23.14
C ASP A 239 -13.81 -19.10 21.72
N PHE A 240 -13.34 -18.31 20.74
CA PHE A 240 -13.39 -18.67 19.32
C PHE A 240 -12.55 -19.90 18.96
N LEU A 241 -11.65 -20.35 19.85
CA LEU A 241 -10.73 -21.46 19.60
C LEU A 241 -11.20 -22.79 20.21
N LYS A 242 -12.18 -22.74 21.11
CA LYS A 242 -12.75 -23.93 21.77
C LYS A 242 -13.20 -25.03 20.80
N PRO A 243 -13.94 -24.77 19.71
CA PRO A 243 -14.47 -25.85 18.86
C PRO A 243 -13.41 -26.61 18.04
N HIS A 244 -12.12 -26.29 18.17
CA HIS A 244 -11.00 -27.00 17.55
C HIS A 244 -10.09 -27.73 18.54
N MET A 245 -10.39 -27.73 19.84
CA MET A 245 -9.59 -28.41 20.88
C MET A 245 -10.15 -29.77 21.36
N GLU A 246 -11.28 -30.23 20.83
CA GLU A 246 -11.83 -31.59 21.05
C GLU A 246 -11.55 -32.53 19.87
#